data_AF-A0A2B8ALY3-F1
#
_entry.id   AF-A0A2B8ALY3-F1
#
_cell.length_a   1.000
_cell.length_b   1.000
_cell.length_c   1.000
_cell.angle_alpha   90.00
_cell.angle_beta   90.00
_cell.angle_gamma   90.00
#
_symmetry.space_group_name_H-M   'P 1'
#
loop_
_entity.id
_entity.type
_entity.pdbx_description
1 polymer ?
#
loop_
_entity_poly.entity_id
_entity_poly.type
_entity_poly.pdbx_seq_one_letter_code
_entity_poly.pdbx_strand_id
1 'polypeptide(L)'
;MTQQNSHGNQIQDIPQTGFFGHPRGLGVLFFVEFWERFSYYGMRALLIFYMYFAVTDNGLGIDKTTAMSIMSVCGSLIYMTSIPGGWIADRITGTRGATLLGAVFI
;
A
#
# COMPACT_ATOMS: atom_id res chain seq x y z
N MET A 1 -48.74 -2.48 12.18
CA MET A 1 -47.52 -2.98 12.88
C MET A 1 -46.66 -3.75 11.88
N THR A 2 -45.92 -3.09 10.97
CA THR A 2 -45.10 -3.78 9.93
C THR A 2 -44.00 -2.88 9.33
N GLN A 3 -43.25 -2.10 10.12
CA GLN A 3 -42.10 -1.32 9.60
C GLN A 3 -40.85 -1.45 10.48
N GLN A 4 -40.36 -2.68 10.72
CA GLN A 4 -39.12 -2.88 11.50
C GLN A 4 -38.17 -3.97 10.96
N ASN A 5 -38.32 -4.45 9.72
CA ASN A 5 -37.53 -5.59 9.21
C ASN A 5 -36.72 -5.34 7.92
N SER A 6 -36.56 -4.09 7.47
CA SER A 6 -35.81 -3.79 6.23
C SER A 6 -34.30 -3.60 6.42
N HIS A 7 -33.82 -3.29 7.64
CA HIS A 7 -32.39 -3.06 7.89
C HIS A 7 -31.55 -4.33 8.08
N GLY A 8 -32.17 -5.49 8.38
CA GLY A 8 -31.47 -6.76 8.58
C GLY A 8 -31.09 -7.48 7.28
N ASN A 9 -31.84 -7.25 6.19
CA ASN A 9 -31.68 -8.02 4.94
C ASN A 9 -30.50 -7.54 4.08
N GLN A 10 -30.04 -6.29 4.24
CA GLN A 10 -28.99 -5.70 3.41
C GLN A 10 -27.57 -6.21 3.75
N ILE A 11 -27.33 -6.71 4.96
CA ILE A 11 -26.02 -7.24 5.38
C ILE A 11 -25.82 -8.69 4.89
N GLN A 12 -26.91 -9.41 4.61
CA GLN A 12 -26.88 -10.80 4.13
C GLN A 12 -26.55 -10.93 2.63
N ASP A 13 -26.74 -9.88 1.83
CA ASP A 13 -26.50 -9.92 0.37
C ASP A 13 -25.03 -9.74 -0.05
N ILE A 14 -24.13 -9.42 0.89
CA ILE A 14 -22.69 -9.38 0.60
C ILE A 14 -22.18 -10.83 0.54
N PRO A 15 -21.61 -11.29 -0.59
CA PRO A 15 -21.07 -12.65 -0.68
C PRO A 15 -19.97 -12.88 0.36
N GLN A 16 -20.32 -13.52 1.48
CA GLN A 16 -19.41 -13.78 2.60
C GLN A 16 -18.39 -14.88 2.30
N THR A 17 -18.56 -15.61 1.20
CA THR A 17 -17.67 -16.68 0.77
C THR A 17 -17.26 -16.49 -0.69
N GLY A 18 -15.99 -16.73 -0.99
CA GLY A 18 -15.51 -16.78 -2.37
C GLY A 18 -14.00 -16.82 -2.60
N PHE A 19 -13.16 -16.48 -1.61
CA PHE A 19 -11.70 -16.69 -1.69
C PHE A 19 -11.25 -17.57 -0.52
N PHE A 20 -10.89 -18.83 -0.78
CA PHE A 20 -10.51 -19.82 0.26
C PHE A 20 -11.48 -19.92 1.46
N GLY A 21 -12.78 -19.70 1.24
CA GLY A 21 -13.79 -19.69 2.32
C GLY A 21 -13.97 -18.35 3.04
N HIS A 22 -13.19 -17.32 2.69
CA HIS A 22 -13.32 -15.95 3.16
C HIS A 22 -14.13 -15.06 2.20
N PRO A 23 -14.58 -13.87 2.64
CA PRO A 23 -15.30 -12.91 1.81
C PRO A 23 -14.52 -12.55 0.55
N ARG A 24 -15.24 -12.40 -0.58
CA ARG A 24 -14.62 -12.10 -1.89
C ARG A 24 -13.75 -10.84 -1.90
N GLY A 25 -14.07 -9.85 -1.04
CA GLY A 25 -13.28 -8.64 -0.89
C GLY A 25 -11.84 -8.88 -0.42
N LEU A 26 -11.59 -9.96 0.32
CA LEU A 26 -10.25 -10.32 0.77
C LEU A 26 -9.35 -10.74 -0.39
N GLY A 27 -9.90 -11.43 -1.40
CA GLY A 27 -9.15 -11.77 -2.61
C GLY A 27 -8.69 -10.54 -3.38
N VAL A 28 -9.54 -9.52 -3.51
CA VAL A 28 -9.18 -8.25 -4.17
C VAL A 28 -8.10 -7.51 -3.38
N LEU A 29 -8.28 -7.35 -2.07
CA LEU A 29 -7.28 -6.71 -1.21
C LEU A 29 -5.95 -7.46 -1.23
N PHE A 30 -5.98 -8.80 -1.26
CA PHE A 30 -4.78 -9.62 -1.38
C PHE A 30 -4.00 -9.32 -2.67
N PHE A 31 -4.68 -9.29 -3.82
CA PHE A 31 -4.00 -8.98 -5.09
C PHE A 31 -3.47 -7.54 -5.15
N VAL A 32 -4.21 -6.57 -4.60
CA VAL A 32 -3.76 -5.17 -4.50
C VAL A 32 -2.50 -5.07 -3.64
N GLU A 33 -2.54 -5.64 -2.42
CA GLU A 33 -1.40 -5.65 -1.50
C GLU A 33 -0.19 -6.39 -2.10
N PHE A 34 -0.44 -7.51 -2.80
CA PHE A 34 0.60 -8.28 -3.45
C PHE A 34 1.32 -7.43 -4.52
N TRP A 35 0.57 -6.70 -5.34
CA TRP A 35 1.14 -5.86 -6.39
C TRP A 35 1.88 -4.64 -5.84
N GLU A 36 1.35 -4.05 -4.76
CA GLU A 36 2.00 -2.94 -4.06
C GLU A 36 3.36 -3.38 -3.49
N ARG A 37 3.40 -4.50 -2.77
CA ARG A 37 4.64 -5.06 -2.23
C ARG A 37 5.62 -5.47 -3.32
N PHE A 38 5.14 -6.05 -4.42
CA PHE A 38 5.98 -6.42 -5.55
C PHE A 38 6.70 -5.19 -6.13
N SER A 39 5.95 -4.11 -6.40
CA SER A 39 6.53 -2.86 -6.90
C SER A 39 7.46 -2.19 -5.89
N TYR A 40 7.10 -2.19 -4.60
CA TYR A 40 7.93 -1.61 -3.55
C TYR A 40 9.27 -2.32 -3.38
N TYR A 41 9.26 -3.66 -3.27
CA TYR A 41 10.50 -4.43 -3.17
C TYR A 41 11.30 -4.43 -4.47
N GLY A 42 10.63 -4.43 -5.63
CA GLY A 42 11.27 -4.31 -6.94
C GLY A 42 12.02 -2.98 -7.12
N MET A 43 11.36 -1.86 -6.80
CA MET A 43 11.99 -0.54 -6.77
C MET A 43 13.18 -0.54 -5.82
N ARG A 44 13.00 -1.02 -4.58
CA ARG A 44 14.07 -1.01 -3.58
C ARG A 44 15.29 -1.86 -3.99
N ALA A 45 15.04 -3.00 -4.62
CA ALA A 45 16.08 -3.88 -5.13
C ALA A 45 16.87 -3.24 -6.27
N LEU A 46 16.21 -2.60 -7.23
CA LEU A 46 16.88 -1.98 -8.38
C LEU A 46 17.53 -0.62 -8.03
N LEU A 47 16.91 0.17 -7.16
CA LEU A 47 17.33 1.54 -6.84
C LEU A 47 18.72 1.59 -6.18
N ILE A 48 19.04 0.65 -5.29
CA ILE A 48 20.38 0.60 -4.65
C ILE A 48 21.48 0.32 -5.68
N PHE A 49 21.23 -0.56 -6.66
CA PHE A 49 22.18 -0.83 -7.75
C PHE A 49 22.32 0.39 -8.66
N TYR A 50 21.21 1.05 -8.99
CA TYR A 50 21.22 2.28 -9.77
C TYR A 50 22.00 3.42 -9.08
N MET A 51 21.89 3.56 -7.76
CA MET A 51 22.61 4.60 -7.02
C MET A 51 24.12 4.33 -6.93
N TYR A 52 24.53 3.07 -6.72
CA TYR A 52 25.93 2.70 -6.56
C TYR A 52 26.68 2.47 -7.89
N PHE A 53 26.01 2.05 -8.97
CA PHE A 53 26.68 1.87 -10.26
C PHE A 53 27.20 3.20 -10.80
N ALA A 54 28.34 3.13 -11.49
CA ALA A 54 29.03 4.29 -12.05
C ALA A 54 28.18 4.95 -13.14
N VAL A 55 28.32 6.27 -13.30
CA VAL A 55 27.62 7.07 -14.32
C VAL A 55 27.88 6.55 -15.75
N THR A 56 29.05 5.93 -15.96
CA THR A 56 29.42 5.25 -17.21
C THR A 56 28.60 4.00 -17.52
N ASP A 57 27.96 3.39 -16.51
CA ASP A 57 27.09 2.21 -16.64
C ASP A 57 25.59 2.55 -16.44
N ASN A 58 25.21 3.83 -16.69
CA ASN A 58 23.87 4.38 -16.45
C ASN A 58 23.44 4.44 -14.97
N GLY A 59 24.36 4.57 -14.01
CA GLY A 59 24.05 4.82 -12.60
C GLY A 59 24.23 6.27 -12.16
N LEU A 60 23.96 6.58 -10.89
CA LEU A 60 24.17 7.93 -10.33
C LEU A 60 25.62 8.19 -9.85
N GLY A 61 26.45 7.15 -9.73
CA GLY A 61 27.83 7.27 -9.26
C GLY A 61 27.97 7.81 -7.82
N ILE A 62 26.94 7.62 -6.99
CA ILE A 62 26.91 8.10 -5.61
C ILE A 62 27.75 7.16 -4.74
N ASP A 63 28.47 7.72 -3.75
CA ASP A 63 29.22 6.93 -2.78
C ASP A 63 28.31 5.91 -2.09
N LYS A 64 28.82 4.68 -1.92
CA LYS A 64 28.06 3.56 -1.36
C LYS A 64 27.48 3.89 0.01
N THR A 65 28.20 4.66 0.83
CA THR A 65 27.77 5.09 2.16
C THR A 65 26.58 6.03 2.08
N THR A 66 26.63 6.99 1.16
CA THR A 66 25.53 7.94 0.93
C THR A 66 24.30 7.24 0.35
N ALA A 67 24.47 6.32 -0.60
CA ALA A 67 23.37 5.53 -1.16
C ALA A 67 22.66 4.68 -0.08
N MET A 68 23.43 4.00 0.79
CA MET A 68 22.84 3.24 1.91
C MET A 68 22.10 4.15 2.91
N SER A 69 22.62 5.35 3.16
CA SER A 69 22.00 6.33 4.05
C SER A 69 20.68 6.85 3.48
N ILE A 70 20.61 7.12 2.17
CA ILE A 70 19.38 7.54 1.52
C ILE A 70 18.33 6.44 1.58
N MET A 71 18.72 5.19 1.30
CA MET A 71 17.80 4.06 1.34
C MET A 71 17.24 3.80 2.75
N SER A 72 18.02 4.00 3.81
CA SER A 72 17.56 3.86 5.19
C SER A 72 16.64 5.00 5.61
N VAL A 73 16.94 6.24 5.21
CA VAL A 73 16.10 7.42 5.46
C VAL A 73 14.78 7.33 4.69
N CYS A 74 14.79 6.92 3.42
CA CYS A 74 13.55 6.68 2.67
C CYS A 74 12.68 5.62 3.36
N GLY A 75 13.29 4.53 3.85
CA GLY A 75 12.58 3.51 4.62
C GLY A 75 11.94 4.05 5.91
N SER A 76 12.68 4.83 6.70
CA SER A 76 12.16 5.41 7.95
C SER A 76 11.04 6.43 7.69
N LEU A 77 11.14 7.22 6.63
CA LEU A 77 10.11 8.18 6.22
C LEU A 77 8.79 7.51 5.83
N ILE A 78 8.84 6.33 5.19
CA ILE A 78 7.63 5.55 4.86
C ILE A 78 6.91 5.14 6.14
N TYR A 79 7.66 4.63 7.13
CA TYR A 79 7.08 4.29 8.44
C TYR A 79 6.57 5.54 9.18
N MET A 80 7.29 6.66 9.11
CA MET A 80 6.88 7.90 9.79
C MET A 80 5.60 8.49 9.18
N THR A 81 5.47 8.45 7.85
CA THR A 81 4.29 8.93 7.10
C THR A 81 3.04 8.09 7.38
N SER A 82 3.21 6.84 7.86
CA SER A 82 2.08 5.98 8.22
C SER A 82 1.23 6.57 9.36
N ILE A 83 1.84 7.32 10.29
CA ILE A 83 1.15 7.95 11.42
C ILE A 83 0.16 9.04 10.96
N PRO A 84 0.59 10.10 10.25
CA PRO A 84 -0.35 11.11 9.74
C PRO A 84 -1.29 10.52 8.67
N GLY A 85 -0.84 9.55 7.87
CA GLY A 85 -1.69 8.86 6.90
C GLY A 85 -2.88 8.15 7.55
N GLY A 86 -2.65 7.44 8.66
CA GLY A 86 -3.71 6.80 9.44
C GLY A 86 -4.67 7.82 10.06
N TRP A 87 -4.15 8.94 10.57
CA TRP A 87 -4.98 10.02 11.13
C TRP A 87 -5.87 10.68 10.07
N ILE A 88 -5.36 10.90 8.86
CA ILE A 88 -6.12 11.46 7.73
C ILE A 88 -7.21 10.47 7.26
N ALA A 89 -6.91 9.17 7.26
CA ALA A 89 -7.87 8.12 6.92
C ALA A 89 -9.01 8.06 7.96
N ASP A 90 -8.70 8.21 9.24
CA ASP A 90 -9.66 8.15 10.33
C ASP A 90 -10.61 9.37 10.36
N ARG A 91 -10.08 10.58 10.13
CA ARG A 91 -10.85 11.82 10.35
C ARG A 91 -11.39 12.51 9.10
N ILE A 92 -10.79 12.31 7.93
CA ILE A 92 -11.09 13.15 6.75
C ILE A 92 -11.65 12.32 5.60
N THR A 93 -10.93 11.27 5.20
CA THR A 93 -11.16 10.60 3.90
C THR A 93 -11.84 9.24 4.01
N GLY A 94 -11.87 8.64 5.21
CA GLY A 94 -12.28 7.26 5.40
C GLY A 94 -11.25 6.27 4.84
N THR A 95 -11.31 5.02 5.32
CA THR A 95 -10.35 3.97 4.96
C THR A 95 -10.33 3.67 3.46
N ARG A 96 -11.49 3.59 2.79
CA ARG A 96 -11.55 3.38 1.33
C ARG A 96 -10.94 4.54 0.53
N GLY A 97 -11.19 5.78 0.92
CA GLY A 97 -10.68 6.97 0.22
C GLY A 97 -9.17 7.10 0.38
N ALA A 98 -8.66 6.87 1.58
CA ALA A 98 -7.22 6.89 1.87
C ALA A 98 -6.46 5.80 1.11
N THR A 99 -6.98 4.57 1.03
CA THR A 99 -6.34 3.49 0.26
C THR A 99 -6.33 3.79 -1.24
N LEU A 100 -7.40 4.36 -1.79
CA LEU A 100 -7.43 4.73 -3.22
C LEU A 100 -6.44 5.85 -3.55
N LEU A 101 -6.36 6.89 -2.70
CA LEU A 101 -5.37 7.95 -2.87
C LEU A 101 -3.94 7.40 -2.78
N GLY A 102 -3.66 6.56 -1.77
CA GLY A 102 -2.36 5.91 -1.63
C GLY A 102 -1.98 5.06 -2.84
N ALA A 103 -2.93 4.26 -3.35
CA ALA A 103 -2.71 3.42 -4.52
C ALA A 103 -2.47 4.19 -5.84
N VAL A 104 -2.93 5.45 -5.94
CA VAL A 104 -2.66 6.32 -7.09
C VAL A 104 -1.26 6.95 -7.03
N PHE A 105 -0.72 7.14 -5.81
CA PHE A 105 0.59 7.77 -5.60
C PHE A 105 1.78 6.80 -5.75
N ILE A 106 1.53 5.49 -5.68
CA ILE A 106 2.55 4.43 -5.78
C ILE A 106 2.72 3.98 -7.24
#